data_AF-A0A957IZZ4-F1
#
_entry.id   AF-A0A957IZZ4-F1
#
_cell.length_a   1.000
_cell.length_b   1.000
_cell.length_c   1.000
_cell.angle_alpha   90.00
_cell.angle_beta   90.00
_cell.angle_gamma   90.00
#
_symmetry.space_group_name_H-M   'P 1'
#
loop_
_entity.id
_entity.type
_entity.pdbx_description
1 polymer ?
#
loop_
_entity_poly.entity_id
_entity_poly.type
_entity_poly.pdbx_seq_one_letter_code
_entity_poly.pdbx_strand_id
1 'polypeptide(L)'
;MTYEGGWMVNYMRNEFPDVNWAAQELPAGPAGKADIIFTNGIGINAATRYPRAAAAFTIYVTGAENQGEIVQTGFAYSTHPDQLDDVVDENDAAIARGGTFPLTRVAYWGPNTGKVNDAISQALERVYLGDQTVEEAFAQANEEIQGYLDEAQ
;
A
#
# COMPACT_ATOMS: atom_id res chain seq x y z
N MET A 1 -10.75 17.20 2.64
CA MET A 1 -10.46 15.79 2.99
C MET A 1 -9.81 15.16 1.78
N THR A 2 -8.79 14.35 1.98
CA THR A 2 -8.06 13.64 0.92
C THR A 2 -7.80 12.20 1.36
N TYR A 3 -7.58 11.30 0.41
CA TYR A 3 -7.12 9.94 0.67
C TYR A 3 -5.61 9.91 0.46
N GLU A 4 -4.86 9.47 1.48
CA GLU A 4 -3.41 9.51 1.50
C GLU A 4 -2.85 8.33 2.31
N GLY A 5 -1.55 8.05 2.15
CA GLY A 5 -0.85 7.01 2.90
C GLY A 5 0.06 7.55 4.02
N GLY A 6 0.72 6.64 4.72
CA GLY A 6 1.55 6.94 5.90
C GLY A 6 2.70 7.92 5.66
N TRP A 7 3.17 8.07 4.42
CA TRP A 7 4.20 9.06 4.06
C TRP A 7 3.79 10.50 4.40
N MET A 8 2.48 10.79 4.43
CA MET A 8 1.99 12.13 4.72
C MET A 8 2.21 12.56 6.16
N VAL A 9 2.29 11.63 7.12
CA VAL A 9 2.42 12.00 8.54
C VAL A 9 3.73 12.74 8.79
N ASN A 10 4.85 12.16 8.37
CA ASN A 10 6.16 12.79 8.46
C ASN A 10 6.26 14.05 7.57
N TYR A 11 5.69 14.01 6.37
CA TYR A 11 5.70 15.15 5.46
C TYR A 11 4.99 16.38 6.07
N MET A 12 3.79 16.18 6.61
CA MET A 12 3.03 17.25 7.27
C MET A 12 3.74 17.75 8.53
N ARG A 13 4.30 16.86 9.34
CA ARG A 13 5.04 17.21 10.55
C ARG A 13 6.26 18.10 10.26
N ASN A 14 6.98 17.83 9.18
CA ASN A 14 8.23 18.52 8.85
C ASN A 14 8.01 19.79 8.01
N GLU A 15 7.16 19.73 7.00
CA GLU A 15 7.00 20.80 6.01
C GLU A 15 5.85 21.75 6.34
N PHE A 16 4.86 21.30 7.12
CA PHE A 16 3.65 22.05 7.45
C PHE A 16 3.28 21.97 8.94
N PRO A 17 4.20 22.27 9.88
CA PRO A 17 3.99 22.05 11.32
C PRO A 17 2.84 22.88 11.91
N ASP A 18 2.49 24.00 11.27
CA ASP A 18 1.42 24.91 11.72
C ASP A 18 0.05 24.54 11.16
N VAL A 19 -0.04 23.58 10.24
CA VAL A 19 -1.32 23.13 9.67
C VAL A 19 -1.97 22.17 10.65
N ASN A 20 -3.20 22.49 11.07
CA ASN A 20 -4.00 21.57 11.87
C ASN A 20 -4.65 20.51 10.97
N TRP A 21 -4.29 19.25 11.16
CA TRP A 21 -4.82 18.12 10.40
C TRP A 21 -4.91 16.87 11.29
N ALA A 22 -5.69 15.90 10.85
CA ALA A 22 -5.78 14.59 11.48
C ALA A 22 -5.97 13.51 10.41
N ALA A 23 -5.33 12.36 10.58
CA ALA A 23 -5.67 11.15 9.86
C ALA A 23 -6.87 10.47 10.54
N GLN A 24 -7.70 9.82 9.74
CA GLN A 24 -8.84 9.02 10.19
C GLN A 24 -8.85 7.73 9.39
N GLU A 25 -9.40 6.67 9.96
CA GLU A 25 -9.64 5.43 9.24
C GLU A 25 -10.53 5.68 8.02
N LEU A 26 -10.31 4.91 6.95
CA LEU A 26 -11.18 4.95 5.78
C LEU A 26 -12.65 4.69 6.16
N PRO A 27 -13.60 5.44 5.57
CA PRO A 27 -15.02 5.20 5.80
C PRO A 27 -15.41 3.81 5.27
N ALA A 28 -16.38 3.17 5.93
CA ALA A 28 -16.90 1.89 5.48
C ALA A 28 -17.74 2.06 4.20
N GLY A 29 -17.56 1.16 3.24
CA GLY A 29 -18.47 0.99 2.11
C GLY A 29 -19.63 0.05 2.45
N PRO A 30 -20.59 -0.15 1.54
CA PRO A 30 -21.73 -1.06 1.75
C PRO A 30 -21.35 -2.51 2.08
N ALA A 31 -20.18 -2.97 1.62
CA ALA A 31 -19.66 -4.30 1.90
C ALA A 31 -18.86 -4.38 3.22
N GLY A 32 -18.48 -3.26 3.81
CA GLY A 32 -17.65 -3.17 5.01
C GLY A 32 -16.44 -2.26 4.85
N LYS A 33 -15.49 -2.37 5.79
CA LYS A 33 -14.22 -1.63 5.77
C LYS A 33 -13.18 -2.37 4.94
N ALA A 34 -12.51 -1.63 4.07
CA ALA A 34 -11.42 -2.10 3.24
C ALA A 34 -10.37 -0.99 3.11
N ASP A 35 -9.13 -1.39 2.93
CA ASP A 35 -8.02 -0.54 2.52
C ASP A 35 -7.19 -1.25 1.44
N ILE A 36 -6.23 -0.54 0.86
CA ILE A 36 -5.27 -1.04 -0.11
C ILE A 36 -3.89 -1.02 0.54
N ILE A 37 -3.30 -2.21 0.73
CA ILE A 37 -1.94 -2.33 1.27
C ILE A 37 -0.95 -2.21 0.11
N PHE A 38 -0.06 -1.24 0.23
CA PHE A 38 1.19 -1.18 -0.53
C PHE A 38 2.32 -1.75 0.32
N THR A 39 3.19 -2.54 -0.29
CA THR A 39 4.34 -3.14 0.39
C THR A 39 5.62 -2.89 -0.37
N ASN A 40 6.72 -2.73 0.37
CA ASN A 40 8.06 -2.62 -0.20
C ASN A 40 8.77 -3.97 -0.06
N GLY A 41 9.29 -4.48 -1.19
CA GLY A 41 10.11 -5.68 -1.21
C GLY A 41 11.61 -5.35 -1.21
N ILE A 42 12.40 -6.08 -0.43
CA ILE A 42 13.87 -6.01 -0.49
C ILE A 42 14.38 -7.23 -1.26
N GLY A 43 14.86 -7.01 -2.48
CA GLY A 43 15.43 -8.05 -3.33
C GLY A 43 16.95 -8.13 -3.24
N ILE A 44 17.50 -9.35 -3.27
CA ILE A 44 18.94 -9.57 -3.36
C ILE A 44 19.31 -9.76 -4.82
N ASN A 45 20.29 -8.99 -5.30
CA ASN A 45 20.82 -9.16 -6.65
C ASN A 45 21.44 -10.56 -6.82
N ALA A 46 20.90 -11.35 -7.74
CA ALA A 46 21.35 -12.73 -8.01
C ALA A 46 22.84 -12.83 -8.41
N ALA A 47 23.42 -11.76 -8.96
CA ALA A 47 24.82 -11.68 -9.37
C ALA A 47 25.75 -11.11 -8.27
N THR A 48 25.26 -10.91 -7.04
CA THR A 48 26.08 -10.38 -5.95
C THR A 48 27.30 -11.27 -5.66
N ARG A 49 28.45 -10.65 -5.39
CA ARG A 49 29.66 -11.35 -4.94
C ARG A 49 29.58 -11.80 -3.48
N TYR A 50 28.55 -11.37 -2.74
CA TYR A 50 28.39 -11.63 -1.32
C TYR A 50 27.00 -12.20 -0.97
N PRO A 51 26.59 -13.35 -1.55
CA PRO A 51 25.21 -13.84 -1.44
C PRO A 51 24.80 -14.13 0.00
N ARG A 52 25.70 -14.69 0.82
CA ARG A 52 25.42 -14.98 2.24
C ARG A 52 25.28 -13.73 3.09
N ALA A 53 26.13 -12.73 2.87
CA ALA A 53 26.06 -11.48 3.61
C ALA A 53 24.82 -10.67 3.23
N ALA A 54 24.50 -10.61 1.93
CA ALA A 54 23.28 -9.97 1.44
C ALA A 54 22.03 -10.67 2.00
N ALA A 55 21.99 -12.00 2.02
CA ALA A 55 20.89 -12.76 2.63
C ALA A 55 20.76 -12.49 4.12
N ALA A 56 21.86 -12.51 4.88
CA ALA A 56 21.85 -12.21 6.30
C ALA A 56 21.35 -10.78 6.58
N PHE A 57 21.79 -9.80 5.78
CA PHE A 57 21.33 -8.43 5.88
C PHE A 57 19.82 -8.31 5.61
N THR A 58 19.33 -8.89 4.51
CA THR A 58 17.89 -8.86 4.17
C THR A 58 17.05 -9.49 5.27
N ILE A 59 17.44 -10.66 5.78
CA ILE A 59 16.73 -11.34 6.89
C ILE A 59 16.69 -10.44 8.12
N TYR A 60 17.82 -9.81 8.47
CA TYR A 60 17.90 -8.92 9.62
C TYR A 60 16.97 -7.72 9.46
N VAL A 61 17.05 -6.98 8.34
CA VAL A 61 16.28 -5.74 8.19
C VAL A 61 14.76 -5.97 8.05
N THR A 62 14.35 -7.15 7.59
CA THR A 62 12.92 -7.55 7.53
C THR A 62 12.44 -8.25 8.81
N GLY A 63 13.33 -8.57 9.74
CA GLY A 63 12.98 -9.24 10.99
C GLY A 63 12.17 -8.35 11.92
N ALA A 64 11.35 -8.97 12.78
CA ALA A 64 10.49 -8.26 13.73
C ALA A 64 11.28 -7.32 14.65
N GLU A 65 12.44 -7.76 15.15
CA GLU A 65 13.31 -6.91 15.99
C GLU A 65 13.69 -5.60 15.28
N ASN A 66 14.26 -5.67 14.07
CA ASN A 66 14.67 -4.48 13.34
C ASN A 66 13.49 -3.61 12.90
N GLN A 67 12.39 -4.22 12.42
CA GLN A 67 11.21 -3.46 12.03
C GLN A 67 10.51 -2.79 13.23
N GLY A 68 10.49 -3.44 14.39
CA GLY A 68 9.96 -2.85 15.62
C GLY A 68 10.71 -1.58 16.03
N GLU A 69 12.04 -1.60 15.96
CA GLU A 69 12.86 -0.39 16.19
C GLU A 69 12.55 0.71 15.16
N ILE A 70 12.30 0.36 13.89
CA ILE A 70 11.90 1.33 12.87
C ILE A 70 10.53 1.94 13.18
N VAL A 71 9.55 1.14 13.61
CA VAL A 71 8.21 1.62 13.98
C VAL A 71 8.28 2.68 15.07
N GLN A 72 9.12 2.47 16.08
CA GLN A 72 9.31 3.43 17.19
C GLN A 72 9.79 4.81 16.72
N THR A 73 10.43 4.91 15.56
CA THR A 73 10.85 6.21 14.98
C THR A 73 9.73 6.97 14.27
N GLY A 74 8.59 6.32 14.01
CA GLY A 74 7.53 6.86 13.17
C GLY A 74 7.91 6.95 11.68
N PHE A 75 9.00 6.30 11.24
CA PHE A 75 9.46 6.35 9.85
C PHE A 75 8.63 5.46 8.91
N ALA A 76 8.36 4.22 9.33
CA ALA A 76 7.64 3.23 8.53
C ALA A 76 6.91 2.24 9.43
N TYR A 77 5.86 1.62 8.90
CA TYR A 77 5.09 0.59 9.59
C TYR A 77 5.74 -0.80 9.41
N SER A 78 5.56 -1.66 10.41
CA SER A 78 6.04 -3.04 10.37
C SER A 78 5.18 -3.91 9.47
N THR A 79 5.79 -4.95 8.90
CA THR A 79 5.10 -6.04 8.21
C THR A 79 4.65 -7.16 9.13
N HIS A 80 5.00 -7.08 10.43
CA HIS A 80 4.63 -8.06 11.46
C HIS A 80 3.36 -7.59 12.19
N PRO A 81 2.22 -8.30 12.07
CA PRO A 81 0.93 -7.82 12.60
C PRO A 81 0.89 -7.63 14.12
N ASP A 82 1.71 -8.36 14.87
CA ASP A 82 1.86 -8.25 16.31
C ASP A 82 2.49 -6.93 16.76
N GLN A 83 3.08 -6.17 15.84
CA GLN A 83 3.70 -4.86 16.09
C GLN A 83 2.78 -3.69 15.75
N LEU A 84 1.51 -3.94 15.43
CA LEU A 84 0.55 -2.87 15.09
C LEU A 84 0.42 -1.85 16.23
N ASP A 85 0.38 -2.32 17.48
CA ASP A 85 0.21 -1.48 18.66
C ASP A 85 1.50 -0.72 19.05
N ASP A 86 2.63 -1.00 18.39
CA ASP A 86 3.87 -0.23 18.55
C ASP A 86 3.79 1.15 17.84
N VAL A 87 2.80 1.34 16.96
CA VAL A 87 2.53 2.63 16.29
C VAL A 87 1.79 3.57 17.24
N VAL A 88 2.53 4.46 17.91
CA VAL A 88 1.97 5.31 18.98
C VAL A 88 1.51 6.71 18.55
N ASP A 89 1.98 7.23 17.41
CA ASP A 89 1.47 8.50 16.86
C ASP A 89 0.03 8.28 16.38
N GLU A 90 -0.90 9.14 16.82
CA GLU A 90 -2.34 8.94 16.57
C GLU A 90 -2.68 8.96 15.07
N ASN A 91 -1.98 9.76 14.27
CA ASN A 91 -2.22 9.84 12.84
C ASN A 91 -1.66 8.61 12.14
N ASP A 92 -0.45 8.19 12.50
CA ASP A 92 0.13 6.95 11.99
C ASP A 92 -0.72 5.73 12.37
N ALA A 93 -1.22 5.67 13.61
CA ALA A 93 -2.04 4.57 14.11
C ALA A 93 -3.38 4.46 13.37
N ALA A 94 -4.01 5.60 13.02
CA ALA A 94 -5.23 5.62 12.23
C ALA A 94 -5.02 5.03 10.82
N ILE A 95 -3.85 5.28 10.21
CA ILE A 95 -3.49 4.75 8.90
C ILE A 95 -3.13 3.26 9.00
N ALA A 96 -2.27 2.87 9.95
CA ALA A 96 -1.80 1.49 10.09
C ALA A 96 -2.95 0.48 10.32
N ARG A 97 -4.01 0.89 11.03
CA ARG A 97 -5.20 0.06 11.25
C ARG A 97 -5.91 -0.36 9.96
N GLY A 98 -5.79 0.42 8.88
CA GLY A 98 -6.31 0.08 7.56
C GLY A 98 -5.83 -1.28 7.05
N GLY A 99 -4.58 -1.63 7.38
CA GLY A 99 -3.98 -2.92 7.07
C GLY A 99 -4.69 -4.14 7.66
N THR A 100 -5.49 -3.95 8.72
CA THR A 100 -6.16 -5.05 9.44
C THR A 100 -7.63 -5.25 9.08
N PHE A 101 -8.21 -4.40 8.23
CA PHE A 101 -9.63 -4.54 7.92
C PHE A 101 -9.92 -5.84 7.16
N PRO A 102 -11.10 -6.47 7.36
CA PRO A 102 -11.39 -7.79 6.80
C PRO A 102 -11.33 -7.87 5.26
N LEU A 103 -11.65 -6.76 4.60
CA LEU A 103 -11.67 -6.67 3.14
C LEU A 103 -10.40 -6.06 2.56
N THR A 104 -9.43 -5.67 3.39
CA THR A 104 -8.16 -5.09 2.92
C THR A 104 -7.39 -6.10 2.08
N ARG A 105 -6.77 -5.63 1.00
CA ARG A 105 -5.98 -6.45 0.07
C ARG A 105 -4.66 -5.78 -0.25
N VAL A 106 -3.64 -6.60 -0.52
CA VAL A 106 -2.36 -6.12 -1.07
C VAL A 106 -2.56 -5.81 -2.56
N ALA A 107 -2.19 -4.60 -2.99
CA ALA A 107 -2.20 -4.19 -4.40
C ALA A 107 -0.97 -4.72 -5.14
N TYR A 108 -0.95 -6.03 -5.40
CA TYR A 108 0.14 -6.68 -6.12
C TYR A 108 -0.37 -7.82 -7.01
N TRP A 109 -0.05 -7.72 -8.30
CA TRP A 109 -0.40 -8.70 -9.35
C TRP A 109 0.86 -9.17 -10.11
N GLY A 110 2.00 -9.23 -9.42
CA GLY A 110 3.25 -9.67 -10.01
C GLY A 110 3.76 -8.73 -11.11
N PRO A 111 4.37 -9.26 -12.20
CA PRO A 111 4.85 -8.47 -13.33
C PRO A 111 3.79 -7.59 -13.99
N ASN A 112 2.50 -7.92 -13.83
CA ASN A 112 1.39 -7.19 -14.42
C ASN A 112 0.82 -6.08 -13.52
N THR A 113 1.37 -5.85 -12.32
CA THR A 113 0.85 -4.83 -11.38
C THR A 113 0.66 -3.46 -12.04
N GLY A 114 1.64 -3.02 -12.85
CA GLY A 114 1.53 -1.77 -13.59
C GLY A 114 0.35 -1.75 -14.57
N LYS A 115 0.22 -2.80 -15.39
CA LYS A 115 -0.88 -2.91 -16.37
C LYS A 115 -2.26 -2.93 -15.70
N VAL A 116 -2.39 -3.63 -14.56
CA VAL A 116 -3.65 -3.66 -13.79
C VAL A 116 -3.99 -2.28 -13.25
N ASN A 117 -3.02 -1.57 -12.66
CA ASN A 117 -3.22 -0.22 -12.16
C ASN A 117 -3.59 0.76 -13.29
N ASP A 118 -2.96 0.63 -14.45
CA ASP A 118 -3.25 1.47 -15.62
C ASP A 118 -4.67 1.25 -16.13
N ALA A 119 -5.11 0.00 -16.28
CA ALA A 119 -6.48 -0.32 -16.71
C ALA A 119 -7.54 0.21 -15.74
N ILE A 120 -7.30 0.10 -14.42
CA ILE A 120 -8.19 0.68 -13.39
C ILE A 120 -8.21 2.21 -13.50
N SER A 121 -7.05 2.85 -13.66
CA SER A 121 -6.93 4.31 -13.76
C SER A 121 -7.67 4.85 -14.99
N GLN A 122 -7.52 4.18 -16.13
CA GLN A 122 -8.22 4.55 -17.37
C GLN A 122 -9.73 4.31 -17.28
N ALA A 123 -10.18 3.26 -16.58
CA ALA A 123 -11.61 3.07 -16.32
C ALA A 123 -12.19 4.22 -15.49
N LEU A 124 -11.50 4.63 -14.42
CA LEU A 124 -11.89 5.77 -13.60
C LEU A 124 -11.90 7.08 -14.41
N GLU A 125 -10.91 7.29 -15.28
CA GLU A 125 -10.85 8.45 -16.17
C GLU A 125 -12.09 8.52 -17.08
N ARG A 126 -12.44 7.41 -17.76
CA ARG A 126 -13.63 7.33 -18.62
C ARG A 126 -14.93 7.61 -17.85
N VAL A 127 -15.03 7.13 -16.61
CA VAL A 127 -16.16 7.42 -15.71
C VAL A 127 -16.22 8.90 -15.35
N TYR A 128 -15.10 9.49 -14.93
CA TYR A 128 -15.07 10.89 -14.47
C TYR A 128 -15.27 11.91 -15.59
N LEU A 129 -14.86 11.58 -16.82
CA LEU A 129 -15.13 12.38 -18.00
C LEU A 129 -16.57 12.23 -18.52
N GLY A 130 -17.30 11.21 -18.05
CA GLY A 130 -18.67 10.93 -18.48
C GLY A 130 -18.75 10.20 -19.83
N ASP A 131 -17.64 9.64 -20.31
CA ASP A 131 -17.56 8.92 -21.58
C ASP A 131 -18.19 7.53 -21.50
N GLN A 132 -18.16 6.91 -20.32
CA GLN A 132 -18.74 5.58 -20.04
C GLN A 132 -19.41 5.57 -18.67
N THR A 133 -20.42 4.71 -18.52
CA THR A 133 -20.95 4.35 -17.20
C THR A 133 -19.91 3.56 -16.39
N VAL A 134 -20.09 3.48 -15.07
CA VAL A 134 -19.24 2.66 -14.19
C VAL A 134 -19.23 1.20 -14.66
N GLU A 135 -20.39 0.66 -15.04
CA GLU A 135 -20.50 -0.73 -15.48
C GLU A 135 -19.72 -0.98 -16.77
N GLU A 136 -19.87 -0.12 -17.78
CA GLU A 136 -19.16 -0.23 -19.05
C GLU A 136 -17.64 -0.11 -18.87
N ALA A 137 -17.19 0.90 -18.11
CA ALA A 137 -15.78 1.18 -17.93
C ALA A 137 -15.04 0.05 -17.21
N PHE A 138 -15.65 -0.51 -16.17
CA PHE A 138 -15.06 -1.62 -15.42
C PHE A 138 -15.26 -2.98 -16.08
N ALA A 139 -16.31 -3.18 -16.89
CA ALA A 139 -16.42 -4.37 -17.75
C ALA A 139 -15.27 -4.41 -18.77
N GLN A 140 -14.98 -3.27 -19.41
CA GLN A 140 -13.85 -3.13 -20.33
C GLN A 140 -12.51 -3.36 -19.61
N ALA A 141 -12.27 -2.70 -18.47
CA ALA A 141 -11.03 -2.91 -17.72
C ALA A 141 -10.87 -4.35 -17.26
N ASN A 142 -11.95 -5.05 -16.92
CA ASN A 142 -11.90 -6.46 -16.55
C ASN A 142 -11.46 -7.34 -17.73
N GLU A 143 -11.95 -7.07 -18.95
CA GLU A 143 -11.49 -7.77 -20.16
C GLU A 143 -9.99 -7.53 -20.43
N GLU A 144 -9.55 -6.27 -20.33
CA GLU A 144 -8.13 -5.89 -20.50
C GLU A 144 -7.22 -6.58 -19.46
N ILE A 145 -7.62 -6.52 -18.19
CA ILE A 145 -6.89 -7.13 -17.07
C ILE A 145 -6.82 -8.64 -17.25
N GLN A 146 -7.92 -9.30 -17.61
CA GLN A 146 -7.93 -10.74 -17.85
C GLN A 146 -6.94 -11.11 -18.95
N GLY A 147 -6.90 -10.34 -20.04
CA GLY A 147 -5.92 -10.53 -21.11
C GLY A 147 -4.47 -10.47 -20.60
N TYR A 148 -4.14 -9.50 -19.74
CA TYR A 148 -2.79 -9.41 -19.16
C TYR A 148 -2.43 -10.59 -18.25
N LEU A 149 -3.39 -11.07 -17.46
CA LEU A 149 -3.18 -12.17 -16.54
C LEU A 149 -3.04 -13.51 -17.26
N ASP A 150 -3.75 -13.71 -18.37
CA ASP A 150 -3.65 -14.93 -19.19
C ASP A 150 -2.30 -15.03 -19.93
N GLU A 151 -1.72 -13.90 -20.34
CA GLU A 151 -0.39 -13.85 -21.00
C GLU A 151 0.78 -14.20 -20.07
N ALA A 152 0.60 -14.11 -18.74
CA ALA A 152 1.67 -14.27 -17.76
C ALA A 152 1.77 -15.67 -17.14
N GLN A 153 0.93 -16.61 -17.57
CA GLN A 153 0.97 -18.04 -17.21
C GLN A 153 1.89 -18.83 -18.16
#